data_AF-T2MH70-F1
#
_entry.id   AF-T2MH70-F1
#
_cell.length_a   1.000
_cell.length_b   1.000
_cell.length_c   1.000
_cell.angle_alpha   90.00
_cell.angle_beta   90.00
_cell.angle_gamma   90.00
#
_symmetry.space_group_name_H-M   'P 1'
#
loop_
_entity.id
_entity.type
_entity.pdbx_description
1 polymer ?
#
loop_
_entity_poly.entity_id
_entity_poly.type
_entity_poly.pdbx_seq_one_letter_code
_entity_poly.pdbx_strand_id
1 'polypeptide(L)'
;MSIQIYQDTNTLANLKNNIGKKAKLEDEKHAHNKSITSKSKRVPLASISNVQGSRVQPNRAAKEKLKPFQSISDNKFASDVQKWSSSIQIHDTKSVLYKENIYNESSTFDTLKESPMVFSPFVSDDSCKKYSAINSIQDIDAKLHGVFELPEYAQDIHNYLKKSEAKYRPKINYMRKQTDINSSMRAILVDWLVEVSEEYKLIPQTLYLSVSYIDRFLSHMSVLRGKLQLVGAACMLVAAKFEEIYPPEVAEFVYITDDTYTAKQVLRMEHLILKTLAFDLSVPTCRDFLSRYLYAANAKPESQQKYLAEYLSELTLINCEISVKYPPSMIAASSICSANHILNLMPWTPTLEFYSGYNINDLKSCLHDIHLLHQAASTNPQQAIQQKYKSPRFGCVSSIAPLEMPCI
;
A
#
# COMPACT_ATOMS: atom_id res chain seq x y z
N MET A 1 -65.22 -13.95 -17.16
CA MET A 1 -64.58 -15.27 -17.02
C MET A 1 -63.27 -15.04 -16.29
N SER A 2 -63.22 -15.38 -15.00
CA SER A 2 -62.12 -15.06 -14.08
C SER A 2 -61.18 -16.26 -13.95
N ILE A 3 -59.86 -16.07 -14.10
CA ILE A 3 -58.79 -17.02 -13.69
C ILE A 3 -57.56 -16.14 -13.34
N GLN A 4 -57.36 -15.77 -12.07
CA GLN A 4 -56.50 -16.40 -11.05
C GLN A 4 -54.98 -16.19 -11.25
N ILE A 5 -54.42 -15.25 -10.48
CA ILE A 5 -52.99 -15.06 -10.26
C ILE A 5 -52.53 -16.08 -9.22
N TYR A 6 -51.64 -17.00 -9.61
CA TYR A 6 -50.95 -17.90 -8.70
C TYR A 6 -49.91 -17.10 -7.89
N GLN A 7 -50.14 -16.97 -6.58
CA GLN A 7 -49.14 -16.45 -5.64
C GLN A 7 -48.20 -17.58 -5.24
N ASP A 8 -46.96 -17.49 -5.70
CA ASP A 8 -45.89 -18.44 -5.38
C ASP A 8 -45.30 -18.09 -4.00
N THR A 9 -45.90 -18.64 -2.94
CA THR A 9 -45.53 -18.35 -1.54
C THR A 9 -44.25 -19.06 -1.08
N ASN A 10 -43.72 -19.99 -1.88
CA ASN A 10 -42.52 -20.76 -1.55
C ASN A 10 -41.19 -20.04 -1.86
N THR A 11 -41.17 -19.12 -2.83
CA THR A 11 -39.97 -18.35 -3.19
C THR A 11 -39.62 -17.28 -2.15
N LEU A 12 -40.63 -16.61 -1.58
CA LEU A 12 -40.46 -15.62 -0.51
C LEU A 12 -40.01 -16.25 0.83
N ALA A 13 -40.46 -17.47 1.14
CA ALA A 13 -40.04 -18.19 2.34
C ALA A 13 -38.56 -18.63 2.27
N ASN A 14 -38.10 -19.05 1.09
CA ASN A 14 -36.69 -19.42 0.87
C ASN A 14 -35.74 -18.20 0.88
N LEU A 15 -36.18 -17.04 0.39
CA LEU A 15 -35.43 -15.79 0.50
C LEU A 15 -35.28 -15.34 1.97
N LYS A 16 -36.35 -15.41 2.78
CA LYS A 16 -36.28 -15.07 4.21
C LYS A 16 -35.37 -16.03 5.00
N ASN A 17 -35.39 -17.33 4.68
CA ASN A 17 -34.51 -18.31 5.33
C ASN A 17 -33.02 -18.11 4.95
N ASN A 18 -32.72 -17.70 3.72
CA ASN A 18 -31.35 -17.40 3.30
C ASN A 18 -30.82 -16.08 3.89
N ILE A 19 -31.68 -15.07 4.04
CA ILE A 19 -31.33 -13.81 4.72
C ILE A 19 -31.09 -14.06 6.22
N GLY A 20 -31.92 -14.87 6.88
CA GLY A 20 -31.75 -15.24 8.28
C GLY A 20 -30.49 -16.09 8.55
N LYS A 21 -30.07 -16.93 7.60
CA LYS A 21 -28.80 -17.66 7.68
C LYS A 21 -27.58 -16.75 7.45
N LYS A 22 -27.68 -15.76 6.56
CA LYS A 22 -26.62 -14.75 6.36
C LYS A 22 -26.44 -13.87 7.60
N ALA A 23 -27.54 -13.41 8.21
CA ALA A 23 -27.49 -12.63 9.44
C ALA A 23 -26.86 -13.41 10.61
N LYS A 24 -27.17 -14.71 10.76
CA LYS A 24 -26.52 -15.56 11.77
C LYS A 24 -25.02 -15.78 11.53
N LEU A 25 -24.59 -15.93 10.27
CA LEU A 25 -23.17 -16.04 9.89
C LEU A 25 -22.41 -14.72 10.09
N GLU A 26 -23.08 -13.57 9.94
CA GLU A 26 -22.52 -12.23 10.19
C GLU A 26 -22.44 -11.93 11.69
N ASP A 27 -23.42 -12.34 12.48
CA ASP A 27 -23.39 -12.24 13.95
C ASP A 27 -22.34 -13.17 14.58
N GLU A 28 -22.13 -14.38 14.04
CA GLU A 28 -21.04 -15.26 14.46
C GLU A 28 -19.66 -14.69 14.10
N LYS A 29 -19.52 -14.00 12.96
CA LYS A 29 -18.30 -13.25 12.61
C LYS A 29 -18.08 -12.04 13.54
N HIS A 30 -19.15 -11.33 13.94
CA HIS A 30 -19.09 -10.27 14.94
C HIS A 30 -18.71 -10.77 16.33
N ALA A 31 -19.22 -11.94 16.73
CA ALA A 31 -18.85 -12.60 18.00
C ALA A 31 -17.41 -13.13 17.96
N HIS A 32 -16.94 -13.62 16.82
CA HIS A 32 -15.56 -14.05 16.64
C HIS A 32 -14.59 -12.85 16.68
N ASN A 33 -14.93 -11.72 16.05
CA ASN A 33 -14.12 -10.50 16.14
C ASN A 33 -14.12 -9.87 17.55
N LYS A 34 -15.24 -9.94 18.30
CA LYS A 34 -15.28 -9.54 19.73
C LYS A 34 -14.57 -10.53 20.66
N SER A 35 -14.44 -11.80 20.29
CA SER A 35 -13.68 -12.78 21.07
C SER A 35 -12.17 -12.69 20.83
N ILE A 36 -11.75 -12.18 19.66
CA ILE A 36 -10.34 -11.94 19.30
C ILE A 36 -9.74 -10.73 20.05
N THR A 37 -10.54 -9.84 20.62
CA THR A 37 -10.04 -8.78 21.53
C THR A 37 -9.59 -9.33 22.90
N SER A 38 -9.62 -10.65 23.11
CA SER A 38 -8.97 -11.31 24.24
C SER A 38 -7.74 -12.10 23.75
N LYS A 39 -6.55 -11.55 24.02
CA LYS A 39 -5.20 -12.06 23.70
C LYS A 39 -4.59 -11.64 22.35
N SER A 40 -4.73 -10.39 21.92
CA SER A 40 -3.74 -9.81 21.01
C SER A 40 -2.37 -9.82 21.71
N LYS A 41 -1.34 -10.34 21.06
CA LYS A 41 0.02 -10.33 21.63
C LYS A 41 0.60 -8.94 21.39
N ARG A 42 1.18 -8.35 22.44
CA ARG A 42 2.00 -7.14 22.25
C ARG A 42 3.11 -7.47 21.26
N VAL A 43 3.20 -6.69 20.19
CA VAL A 43 4.32 -6.71 19.25
C VAL A 43 5.15 -5.44 19.50
N PRO A 44 5.93 -5.37 20.59
CA PRO A 44 6.73 -4.19 20.87
C PRO A 44 7.84 -4.11 19.83
N LEU A 45 7.95 -2.97 19.14
CA LEU A 45 9.14 -2.66 18.37
C LEU A 45 10.34 -2.65 19.32
N ALA A 46 11.32 -3.53 19.10
CA ALA A 46 12.57 -3.48 19.84
C ALA A 46 13.15 -2.06 19.78
N SER A 47 13.64 -1.55 20.91
CA SER A 47 14.04 -0.16 21.03
C SER A 47 15.02 0.23 19.91
N ILE A 48 14.60 1.14 19.02
CA ILE A 48 15.41 1.69 17.92
C ILE A 48 16.71 2.35 18.44
N SER A 49 16.85 2.50 19.77
CA SER A 49 18.03 3.02 20.47
C SER A 49 19.27 2.13 20.43
N ASN A 50 19.20 0.86 20.01
CA ASN A 50 20.35 -0.06 20.13
C ASN A 50 21.24 -0.14 18.87
N VAL A 51 21.46 0.99 18.21
CA VAL A 51 22.64 1.19 17.34
C VAL A 51 23.48 2.27 18.01
N GLN A 52 24.48 1.80 18.76
CA GLN A 52 25.43 2.55 19.61
C GLN A 52 24.88 3.13 20.93
N GLY A 53 25.23 2.45 22.04
CA GLY A 53 25.65 3.06 23.30
C GLY A 53 24.63 3.80 24.15
N SER A 54 24.38 3.25 25.34
CA SER A 54 23.83 3.91 26.54
C SER A 54 22.30 3.88 26.74
N ARG A 55 21.93 3.14 27.78
CA ARG A 55 20.59 2.82 28.28
C ARG A 55 19.93 4.06 28.90
N VAL A 56 18.84 4.54 28.31
CA VAL A 56 17.90 5.47 28.96
C VAL A 56 16.51 4.81 28.94
N GLN A 57 15.98 4.51 30.13
CA GLN A 57 14.63 3.98 30.30
C GLN A 57 13.60 5.12 30.12
N PRO A 58 12.54 4.97 29.31
CA PRO A 58 11.43 5.90 29.34
C PRO A 58 10.49 5.60 30.51
N ASN A 59 10.12 6.65 31.25
CA ASN A 59 9.19 6.60 32.38
C ASN A 59 7.77 6.18 31.95
N ARG A 60 7.17 5.30 32.75
CA ARG A 60 5.79 4.81 32.65
C ARG A 60 4.81 5.97 32.80
N ALA A 61 4.04 6.30 31.75
CA ALA A 61 2.99 7.30 31.85
C ALA A 61 1.87 6.80 32.79
N ALA A 62 1.50 7.62 33.77
CA ALA A 62 0.44 7.31 34.73
C ALA A 62 -0.95 7.34 34.06
N LYS A 63 -1.83 6.43 34.49
CA LYS A 63 -3.21 6.32 34.04
C LYS A 63 -4.02 7.55 34.45
N GLU A 64 -4.34 8.45 33.51
CA GLU A 64 -5.42 9.43 33.69
C GLU A 64 -6.72 8.91 33.04
N LYS A 65 -7.81 8.93 33.81
CA LYS A 65 -9.15 8.57 33.34
C LYS A 65 -9.68 9.64 32.38
N LEU A 66 -10.03 9.24 31.16
CA LEU A 66 -10.63 10.10 30.14
C LEU A 66 -11.96 10.72 30.62
N LYS A 67 -12.08 12.05 30.51
CA LYS A 67 -13.35 12.79 30.55
C LYS A 67 -13.89 12.99 29.13
N PRO A 68 -15.21 13.17 28.94
CA PRO A 68 -15.81 13.35 27.62
C PRO A 68 -15.33 14.64 26.94
N PHE A 69 -15.20 14.57 25.61
CA PHE A 69 -14.72 15.64 24.73
C PHE A 69 -15.65 16.86 24.76
N GLN A 70 -15.13 18.02 25.16
CA GLN A 70 -15.74 19.33 24.92
C GLN A 70 -15.05 19.99 23.73
N SER A 71 -15.84 20.56 22.82
CA SER A 71 -15.40 21.24 21.60
C SER A 71 -14.31 22.28 21.88
N ILE A 72 -13.14 22.08 21.28
CA ILE A 72 -12.03 23.03 21.33
C ILE A 72 -12.22 24.01 20.17
N SER A 73 -12.24 25.31 20.48
CA SER A 73 -12.31 26.38 19.49
C SER A 73 -11.06 26.41 18.59
N ASP A 74 -11.28 26.68 17.30
CA ASP A 74 -10.28 26.61 16.22
C ASP A 74 -8.99 27.41 16.48
N ASN A 75 -9.07 28.46 17.29
CA ASN A 75 -7.93 29.31 17.63
C ASN A 75 -6.88 28.63 18.54
N LYS A 76 -7.28 27.64 19.36
CA LYS A 76 -6.36 26.91 20.24
C LYS A 76 -5.65 25.76 19.51
N PHE A 77 -6.27 25.24 18.46
CA PHE A 77 -5.69 24.25 17.55
C PHE A 77 -4.53 24.85 16.75
N ALA A 78 -4.71 26.06 16.20
CA ALA A 78 -3.67 26.75 15.45
C ALA A 78 -2.42 27.09 16.29
N SER A 79 -2.59 27.54 17.55
CA SER A 79 -1.48 27.91 18.43
C SER A 79 -0.65 26.71 18.89
N ASP A 80 -1.29 25.56 19.12
CA ASP A 80 -0.61 24.32 19.53
C ASP A 80 0.16 23.67 18.37
N VAL A 81 -0.37 23.79 17.14
CA VAL A 81 0.32 23.39 15.91
C VAL A 81 1.57 24.25 15.69
N GLN A 82 1.50 25.57 15.93
CA GLN A 82 2.66 26.45 15.85
C GLN A 82 3.73 26.09 16.89
N LYS A 83 3.37 25.93 18.17
CA LYS A 83 4.34 25.58 19.23
C LYS A 83 5.04 24.24 19.01
N TRP A 84 4.36 23.26 18.41
CA TRP A 84 4.96 21.95 18.10
C TRP A 84 5.74 21.97 16.78
N SER A 85 5.30 22.74 15.78
CA SER A 85 6.05 22.98 14.56
C SER A 85 7.41 23.63 14.83
N SER A 86 7.54 24.43 15.90
CA SER A 86 8.82 25.00 16.34
C SER A 86 9.81 23.96 16.88
N SER A 87 9.36 22.75 17.24
CA SER A 87 10.22 21.63 17.66
C SER A 87 10.62 20.71 16.49
N ILE A 88 10.14 21.01 15.29
CA ILE A 88 10.43 20.29 14.05
C ILE A 88 11.21 21.27 13.17
N GLN A 89 12.45 20.93 12.83
CA GLN A 89 13.22 21.74 11.88
C GLN A 89 12.62 21.58 10.48
N ILE A 90 11.73 22.50 10.12
CA ILE A 90 11.29 22.69 8.74
C ILE A 90 12.44 23.41 8.02
N HIS A 91 13.07 22.74 7.07
CA HIS A 91 13.96 23.43 6.16
C HIS A 91 13.13 24.14 5.10
N ASP A 92 13.16 25.49 5.14
CA ASP A 92 12.65 26.36 4.10
C ASP A 92 13.24 25.96 2.75
N THR A 93 12.41 25.37 1.89
CA THR A 93 12.65 25.38 0.45
C THR A 93 11.79 26.51 -0.08
N LYS A 94 12.47 27.55 -0.59
CA LYS A 94 11.89 28.80 -1.09
C LYS A 94 10.57 28.54 -1.80
N SER A 95 9.53 29.17 -1.27
CA SER A 95 8.23 29.34 -1.90
C SER A 95 8.41 29.87 -3.33
N VAL A 96 8.08 29.06 -4.34
CA VAL A 96 7.77 29.58 -5.66
C VAL A 96 6.34 30.11 -5.57
N LEU A 97 6.23 31.35 -5.08
CA LEU A 97 5.03 32.17 -5.23
C LEU A 97 4.92 32.52 -6.71
N TYR A 98 3.92 31.98 -7.38
CA TYR A 98 3.50 32.48 -8.68
C TYR A 98 3.04 33.93 -8.50
N LYS A 99 3.86 34.87 -8.96
CA LYS A 99 3.43 36.25 -9.22
C LYS A 99 2.65 36.26 -10.53
N GLU A 100 1.43 36.78 -10.45
CA GLU A 100 0.62 37.19 -11.58
C GLU A 100 1.43 38.10 -12.50
N ASN A 101 1.35 37.83 -13.81
CA ASN A 101 1.63 38.82 -14.83
C ASN A 101 0.43 38.89 -15.77
N ILE A 102 -0.23 40.05 -15.67
CA ILE A 102 -1.21 40.60 -16.60
C ILE A 102 -0.53 40.77 -17.97
N TYR A 103 -1.10 40.15 -19.00
CA TYR A 103 -1.08 40.69 -20.36
C TYR A 103 -2.45 40.49 -20.99
N ASN A 104 -3.01 41.61 -21.43
CA ASN A 104 -4.21 41.72 -22.24
C ASN A 104 -4.00 41.01 -23.57
N GLU A 105 -4.95 40.16 -23.96
CA GLU A 105 -5.36 40.07 -25.36
C GLU A 105 -6.85 39.76 -25.43
N SER A 106 -7.52 40.56 -26.23
CA SER A 106 -8.96 40.68 -26.42
C SER A 106 -9.52 39.64 -27.38
N SER A 107 -10.80 39.30 -27.17
CA SER A 107 -11.74 38.59 -28.07
C SER A 107 -11.50 37.08 -28.20
N THR A 108 -12.47 36.18 -28.05
CA THR A 108 -13.93 36.24 -28.22
C THR A 108 -14.63 35.36 -27.19
N PHE A 109 -15.79 35.85 -26.74
CA PHE A 109 -16.76 35.16 -25.89
C PHE A 109 -17.24 33.88 -26.59
N ASP A 110 -17.15 32.72 -25.94
CA ASP A 110 -18.17 31.68 -26.10
C ASP A 110 -18.26 30.83 -24.83
N THR A 111 -19.39 31.00 -24.17
CA THR A 111 -19.75 30.34 -22.92
C THR A 111 -20.71 29.21 -23.27
N LEU A 112 -20.23 27.97 -23.34
CA LEU A 112 -21.12 26.81 -23.15
C LEU A 112 -20.45 25.81 -22.21
N LYS A 113 -21.07 25.70 -21.05
CA LYS A 113 -20.86 24.66 -20.04
C LYS A 113 -21.08 23.30 -20.70
N GLU A 114 -20.06 22.44 -20.70
CA GLU A 114 -20.27 21.00 -20.75
C GLU A 114 -19.93 20.40 -19.40
N SER A 115 -20.97 19.95 -18.71
CA SER A 115 -20.87 19.10 -17.53
C SER A 115 -20.13 17.80 -17.89
N PRO A 116 -19.29 17.24 -17.00
CA PRO A 116 -18.44 16.07 -17.30
C PRO A 116 -19.20 14.73 -17.40
N MET A 117 -20.52 14.74 -17.57
CA MET A 117 -21.36 13.57 -17.78
C MET A 117 -21.99 13.54 -19.18
N VAL A 118 -21.21 13.88 -20.20
CA VAL A 118 -21.58 13.51 -21.57
C VAL A 118 -20.99 12.13 -21.82
N PHE A 119 -21.85 11.11 -21.87
CA PHE A 119 -21.50 9.82 -22.45
C PHE A 119 -21.04 10.08 -23.89
N SER A 120 -19.72 10.05 -24.10
CA SER A 120 -19.15 10.03 -25.44
C SER A 120 -19.79 8.86 -26.19
N PRO A 121 -20.14 9.01 -27.49
CA PRO A 121 -20.60 7.89 -28.30
C PRO A 121 -19.62 6.74 -28.15
N PHE A 122 -20.17 5.55 -27.93
CA PHE A 122 -19.46 4.27 -27.88
C PHE A 122 -18.58 4.13 -29.14
N VAL A 123 -17.32 4.51 -29.01
CA VAL A 123 -16.27 4.04 -29.90
C VAL A 123 -15.84 2.73 -29.25
N SER A 124 -16.34 1.61 -29.77
CA SER A 124 -15.72 0.32 -29.51
C SER A 124 -14.26 0.46 -29.92
N ASP A 125 -13.38 0.62 -28.93
CA ASP A 125 -11.95 0.67 -29.17
C ASP A 125 -11.50 -0.73 -29.57
N ASP A 126 -11.47 -0.97 -30.88
CA ASP A 126 -10.93 -2.18 -31.49
C ASP A 126 -9.39 -2.27 -31.34
N SER A 127 -8.76 -1.42 -30.51
CA SER A 127 -7.34 -1.52 -30.17
C SER A 127 -7.00 -2.91 -29.64
N CYS A 128 -7.82 -3.51 -28.78
CA CYS A 128 -7.57 -4.85 -28.25
C CYS A 128 -7.70 -5.95 -29.33
N LYS A 129 -8.60 -5.77 -30.31
CA LYS A 129 -8.76 -6.72 -31.43
C LYS A 129 -7.65 -6.61 -32.49
N LYS A 130 -6.89 -5.52 -32.54
CA LYS A 130 -5.79 -5.35 -33.50
C LYS A 130 -4.52 -6.13 -33.12
N TYR A 131 -4.33 -6.49 -31.86
CA TYR A 131 -3.10 -7.17 -31.39
C TYR A 131 -3.15 -8.69 -31.45
N SER A 132 -4.35 -9.30 -31.53
CA SER A 132 -4.47 -10.76 -31.67
C SER A 132 -3.89 -11.30 -32.98
N ALA A 133 -3.64 -10.43 -33.97
CA ALA A 133 -3.05 -10.78 -35.26
C ALA A 133 -1.53 -10.67 -35.31
N ILE A 134 -0.85 -10.17 -34.26
CA ILE A 134 0.59 -9.96 -34.25
C ILE A 134 1.21 -10.70 -33.04
N ASN A 135 1.78 -11.87 -33.31
CA ASN A 135 2.82 -12.53 -32.49
C ASN A 135 2.47 -13.00 -31.05
N SER A 136 1.63 -14.02 -30.90
CA SER A 136 1.61 -14.85 -29.67
C SER A 136 1.27 -14.13 -28.35
N ILE A 137 0.81 -12.88 -28.40
CA ILE A 137 0.35 -12.11 -27.23
C ILE A 137 -1.06 -12.56 -26.86
N GLN A 138 -1.24 -12.97 -25.62
CA GLN A 138 -2.56 -13.37 -25.11
C GLN A 138 -3.33 -12.16 -24.61
N ASP A 139 -4.59 -12.03 -25.03
CA ASP A 139 -5.52 -11.05 -24.44
C ASP A 139 -5.90 -11.50 -23.02
N ILE A 140 -5.41 -10.77 -22.02
CA ILE A 140 -5.66 -11.07 -20.60
C ILE A 140 -7.01 -10.54 -20.13
N ASP A 141 -7.55 -9.54 -20.82
CA ASP A 141 -8.77 -8.83 -20.43
C ASP A 141 -10.02 -9.55 -21.00
N ALA A 142 -9.87 -10.35 -22.06
CA ALA A 142 -10.96 -11.16 -22.65
C ALA A 142 -11.65 -12.13 -21.68
N LYS A 143 -10.95 -12.59 -20.63
CA LYS A 143 -11.47 -13.57 -19.66
C LYS A 143 -12.09 -12.92 -18.41
N LEU A 144 -12.08 -11.60 -18.33
CA LEU A 144 -12.63 -10.85 -17.21
C LEU A 144 -14.14 -10.70 -17.39
N HIS A 145 -14.90 -11.38 -16.53
CA HIS A 145 -16.37 -11.40 -16.57
C HIS A 145 -16.99 -11.08 -15.21
N GLY A 146 -16.17 -10.82 -14.19
CA GLY A 146 -16.65 -10.35 -12.90
C GLY A 146 -17.23 -8.94 -13.00
N VAL A 147 -18.28 -8.67 -12.22
CA VAL A 147 -18.97 -7.36 -12.15
C VAL A 147 -17.99 -6.21 -11.85
N PHE A 148 -16.86 -6.51 -11.20
CA PHE A 148 -15.84 -5.54 -10.83
C PHE A 148 -14.56 -5.60 -11.68
N GLU A 149 -14.50 -6.46 -12.72
CA GLU A 149 -13.28 -6.69 -13.51
C GLU A 149 -13.23 -5.84 -14.80
N LEU A 150 -14.23 -4.98 -15.01
CA LEU A 150 -14.38 -3.93 -16.03
C LEU A 150 -13.23 -3.82 -17.06
N PRO A 151 -13.16 -4.75 -18.04
CA PRO A 151 -12.02 -4.86 -18.97
C PRO A 151 -11.86 -3.62 -19.86
N GLU A 152 -12.97 -2.92 -20.15
CA GLU A 152 -13.01 -1.70 -20.95
C GLU A 152 -12.17 -0.54 -20.39
N TYR A 153 -11.97 -0.46 -19.07
CA TYR A 153 -11.13 0.57 -18.44
C TYR A 153 -9.74 0.07 -18.05
N ALA A 154 -9.46 -1.22 -18.23
CA ALA A 154 -8.30 -1.85 -17.63
C ALA A 154 -6.98 -1.27 -18.17
N GLN A 155 -6.93 -0.96 -19.47
CA GLN A 155 -5.77 -0.33 -20.09
C GLN A 155 -5.62 1.15 -19.67
N ASP A 156 -6.72 1.90 -19.59
CA ASP A 156 -6.70 3.30 -19.16
C ASP A 156 -6.25 3.44 -17.71
N ILE A 157 -6.76 2.58 -16.82
CA ILE A 157 -6.33 2.51 -15.42
C ILE A 157 -4.83 2.20 -15.37
N HIS A 158 -4.35 1.20 -16.11
CA HIS A 158 -2.94 0.86 -16.14
C HIS A 158 -2.07 2.05 -16.60
N ASN A 159 -2.44 2.70 -17.70
CA ASN A 159 -1.74 3.87 -18.24
C ASN A 159 -1.72 5.03 -17.23
N TYR A 160 -2.85 5.28 -16.56
CA TYR A 160 -2.95 6.29 -15.50
C TYR A 160 -2.02 5.98 -14.32
N LEU A 161 -2.00 4.72 -13.85
CA LEU A 161 -1.13 4.29 -12.75
C LEU A 161 0.35 4.43 -13.13
N LYS A 162 0.74 3.99 -14.35
CA LYS A 162 2.11 4.16 -14.88
C LYS A 162 2.53 5.62 -14.94
N LYS A 163 1.66 6.51 -15.41
CA LYS A 163 1.95 7.95 -15.44
C LYS A 163 2.06 8.55 -14.03
N SER A 164 1.19 8.10 -13.11
CA SER A 164 1.11 8.62 -11.75
C SER A 164 2.23 8.14 -10.84
N GLU A 165 2.83 6.97 -11.11
CA GLU A 165 3.88 6.39 -10.26
C GLU A 165 5.13 7.29 -10.17
N ALA A 166 5.39 8.09 -11.21
CA ALA A 166 6.48 9.07 -11.23
C ALA A 166 6.20 10.30 -10.35
N LYS A 167 4.93 10.73 -10.25
CA LYS A 167 4.53 11.92 -9.48
C LYS A 167 4.73 11.69 -7.97
N TYR A 168 4.41 10.49 -7.49
CA TYR A 168 4.36 10.20 -6.06
C TYR A 168 5.62 9.52 -5.52
N ARG A 169 6.76 9.71 -6.19
CA ARG A 169 8.02 9.11 -5.75
C ARG A 169 8.60 9.82 -4.52
N PRO A 170 9.08 9.07 -3.52
CA PRO A 170 9.96 9.63 -2.49
C PRO A 170 11.29 10.11 -3.10
N LYS A 171 11.97 11.02 -2.41
CA LYS A 171 13.27 11.55 -2.89
C LYS A 171 14.35 10.46 -2.71
N ILE A 172 15.05 10.10 -3.79
CA ILE A 172 16.03 8.99 -3.87
C ILE A 172 17.00 8.91 -2.68
N ASN A 173 17.46 10.07 -2.18
CA ASN A 173 18.44 10.14 -1.10
C ASN A 173 17.91 10.85 0.16
N TYR A 174 16.61 10.76 0.44
CA TYR A 174 16.05 11.45 1.60
C TYR A 174 16.72 11.06 2.93
N MET A 175 17.15 9.81 3.04
CA MET A 175 17.81 9.31 4.25
C MET A 175 19.13 10.04 4.54
N ARG A 176 19.81 10.60 3.53
CA ARG A 176 21.03 11.41 3.74
C ARG A 176 20.75 12.75 4.43
N LYS A 177 19.51 13.23 4.38
CA LYS A 177 19.08 14.47 5.04
C LYS A 177 18.61 14.23 6.47
N GLN A 178 18.38 12.97 6.84
CA GLN A 178 17.98 12.60 8.19
C GLN A 178 19.22 12.58 9.09
N THR A 179 19.20 13.37 10.16
CA THR A 179 20.37 13.52 11.06
C THR A 179 20.40 12.50 12.20
N ASP A 180 19.25 11.90 12.54
CA ASP A 180 19.09 11.02 13.71
C ASP A 180 18.51 9.64 13.38
N ILE A 181 18.14 9.37 12.12
CA ILE A 181 17.67 8.07 11.64
C ILE A 181 18.46 7.62 10.42
N ASN A 182 18.48 6.31 10.17
CA ASN A 182 19.17 5.70 9.03
C ASN A 182 18.33 4.58 8.39
N SER A 183 18.80 4.05 7.26
CA SER A 183 18.11 2.99 6.50
C SER A 183 17.86 1.72 7.32
N SER A 184 18.74 1.39 8.28
CA SER A 184 18.55 0.23 9.16
C SER A 184 17.39 0.45 10.15
N MET A 185 17.26 1.65 10.72
CA MET A 185 16.11 1.99 11.57
C MET A 185 14.79 1.96 10.79
N ARG A 186 14.81 2.38 9.52
CA ARG A 186 13.64 2.23 8.62
C ARG A 186 13.33 0.76 8.37
N ALA A 187 14.32 -0.09 8.10
CA ALA A 187 14.12 -1.52 7.91
C ALA A 187 13.47 -2.17 9.14
N ILE A 188 13.95 -1.83 10.34
CA ILE A 188 13.36 -2.26 11.63
C ILE A 188 11.89 -1.80 11.74
N LEU A 189 11.59 -0.56 11.36
CA LEU A 189 10.21 -0.06 11.36
C LEU A 189 9.31 -0.84 10.39
N VAL A 190 9.76 -1.07 9.15
CA VAL A 190 8.95 -1.77 8.14
C VAL A 190 8.74 -3.24 8.51
N ASP A 191 9.75 -3.91 9.06
CA ASP A 191 9.64 -5.28 9.56
C ASP A 191 8.55 -5.39 10.64
N TRP A 192 8.53 -4.47 11.59
CA TRP A 192 7.45 -4.39 12.58
C TRP A 192 6.09 -4.08 11.97
N LEU A 193 6.00 -3.19 10.96
CA LEU A 193 4.74 -2.92 10.28
C LEU A 193 4.19 -4.17 9.56
N VAL A 194 5.05 -5.07 9.08
CA VAL A 194 4.62 -6.37 8.56
C VAL A 194 3.95 -7.20 9.66
N GLU A 195 4.54 -7.26 10.85
CA GLU A 195 3.93 -7.96 12.00
C GLU A 195 2.59 -7.33 12.41
N VAL A 196 2.51 -5.99 12.48
CA VAL A 196 1.26 -5.27 12.76
C VAL A 196 0.20 -5.57 11.70
N SER A 197 0.59 -5.63 10.42
CA SER A 197 -0.34 -5.95 9.33
C SER A 197 -0.90 -7.36 9.45
N GLU A 198 -0.10 -8.34 9.87
CA GLU A 198 -0.56 -9.72 10.09
C GLU A 198 -1.43 -9.85 11.34
N GLU A 199 -1.08 -9.16 12.44
CA GLU A 199 -1.86 -9.17 13.70
C GLU A 199 -3.29 -8.65 13.47
N TYR A 200 -3.42 -7.52 12.75
CA TYR A 200 -4.71 -6.93 12.42
C TYR A 200 -5.33 -7.44 11.11
N LYS A 201 -4.67 -8.41 10.45
CA LYS A 201 -5.11 -9.01 9.18
C LYS A 201 -5.43 -7.98 8.09
N LEU A 202 -4.62 -6.92 8.04
CA LEU A 202 -4.73 -5.87 7.04
C LEU A 202 -4.45 -6.43 5.65
N ILE A 203 -5.07 -5.86 4.62
CA ILE A 203 -4.79 -6.25 3.26
C ILE A 203 -3.38 -5.79 2.84
N PRO A 204 -2.69 -6.50 1.92
CA PRO A 204 -1.33 -6.13 1.53
C PRO A 204 -1.19 -4.69 1.03
N GLN A 205 -2.21 -4.18 0.33
CA GLN A 205 -2.24 -2.80 -0.17
C GLN A 205 -2.02 -1.78 0.95
N THR A 206 -2.62 -1.99 2.12
CA THR A 206 -2.47 -1.14 3.30
C THR A 206 -1.01 -1.04 3.74
N LEU A 207 -0.25 -2.14 3.74
CA LEU A 207 1.17 -2.14 4.05
C LEU A 207 1.97 -1.35 3.01
N TYR A 208 1.74 -1.56 1.72
CA TYR A 208 2.42 -0.84 0.64
C TYR A 208 2.17 0.67 0.72
N LEU A 209 0.92 1.09 0.94
CA LEU A 209 0.57 2.50 1.14
C LEU A 209 1.25 3.08 2.39
N SER A 210 1.26 2.34 3.49
CA SER A 210 1.94 2.75 4.73
C SER A 210 3.40 3.09 4.48
N VAL A 211 4.14 2.22 3.79
CA VAL A 211 5.56 2.42 3.46
C VAL A 211 5.74 3.60 2.52
N SER A 212 4.88 3.74 1.49
CA SER A 212 4.89 4.89 0.59
C SER A 212 4.71 6.21 1.33
N TYR A 213 3.76 6.27 2.29
CA TYR A 213 3.52 7.45 3.11
C TYR A 213 4.72 7.77 4.01
N ILE A 214 5.34 6.76 4.62
CA ILE A 214 6.55 6.94 5.43
C ILE A 214 7.67 7.56 4.59
N ASP A 215 7.98 7.00 3.42
CA ASP A 215 9.09 7.47 2.60
C ASP A 215 8.84 8.89 2.05
N ARG A 216 7.62 9.19 1.63
CA ARG A 216 7.23 10.54 1.16
C ARG A 216 7.23 11.56 2.29
N PHE A 217 6.83 11.17 3.49
CA PHE A 217 6.87 12.02 4.68
C PHE A 217 8.32 12.32 5.09
N LEU A 218 9.17 11.29 5.20
CA LEU A 218 10.60 11.43 5.53
C LEU A 218 11.40 12.14 4.43
N SER A 219 10.85 12.26 3.22
CA SER A 219 11.41 13.10 2.14
C SER A 219 11.25 14.61 2.38
N HIS A 220 10.40 15.01 3.32
CA HIS A 220 10.08 16.41 3.61
C HIS A 220 10.34 16.78 5.07
N MET A 221 10.27 15.81 5.99
CA MET A 221 10.33 16.04 7.42
C MET A 221 11.52 15.32 8.05
N SER A 222 12.32 16.04 8.83
CA SER A 222 13.35 15.43 9.68
C SER A 222 12.71 14.85 10.94
N VAL A 223 13.02 13.59 11.24
CA VAL A 223 12.40 12.85 12.33
C VAL A 223 13.48 12.29 13.27
N LEU A 224 13.28 12.48 14.57
CA LEU A 224 14.13 11.86 15.58
C LEU A 224 13.80 10.38 15.75
N ARG A 225 14.79 9.55 16.07
CA ARG A 225 14.61 8.09 16.19
C ARG A 225 13.49 7.70 17.15
N GLY A 226 13.33 8.44 18.25
CA GLY A 226 12.28 8.23 19.26
C GLY A 226 10.86 8.61 18.80
N LYS A 227 10.70 9.12 17.58
CA LYS A 227 9.40 9.43 16.96
C LYS A 227 9.16 8.62 15.68
N LEU A 228 10.12 7.83 15.23
CA LEU A 228 10.01 7.06 13.99
C LEU A 228 8.87 6.02 14.06
N GLN A 229 8.70 5.33 15.19
CA GLN A 229 7.59 4.40 15.38
C GLN A 229 6.22 5.12 15.37
N LEU A 230 6.13 6.32 15.95
CA LEU A 230 4.90 7.12 15.90
C LEU A 230 4.53 7.50 14.46
N VAL A 231 5.53 7.86 13.64
CA VAL A 231 5.31 8.12 12.20
C VAL A 231 4.79 6.87 11.52
N GLY A 232 5.42 5.70 11.73
CA GLY A 232 4.99 4.44 11.12
C GLY A 232 3.57 4.04 11.51
N ALA A 233 3.24 4.09 12.80
CA ALA A 233 1.91 3.77 13.31
C ALA A 233 0.83 4.72 12.74
N ALA A 234 1.12 6.02 12.66
CA ALA A 234 0.19 7.00 12.09
C ALA A 234 0.05 6.85 10.57
N CYS A 235 1.12 6.55 9.83
CA CYS A 235 1.05 6.24 8.40
C CYS A 235 0.18 5.00 8.13
N MET A 236 0.31 3.96 8.96
CA MET A 236 -0.50 2.75 8.82
C MET A 236 -1.96 2.98 9.21
N LEU A 237 -2.24 3.81 10.22
CA LEU A 237 -3.59 4.27 10.51
C LEU A 237 -4.22 5.00 9.32
N VAL A 238 -3.48 5.91 8.68
CA VAL A 238 -3.94 6.64 7.48
C VAL A 238 -4.20 5.69 6.32
N ALA A 239 -3.28 4.74 6.07
CA ALA A 239 -3.45 3.73 5.03
C ALA A 239 -4.66 2.83 5.30
N ALA A 240 -4.84 2.38 6.55
CA ALA A 240 -5.97 1.55 6.92
C ALA A 240 -7.30 2.30 6.72
N LYS A 241 -7.40 3.56 7.16
CA LYS A 241 -8.60 4.38 6.92
C LYS A 241 -8.91 4.60 5.44
N PHE A 242 -7.89 4.58 4.59
CA PHE A 242 -8.05 4.77 3.15
C PHE A 242 -8.51 3.48 2.46
N GLU A 243 -7.97 2.33 2.85
CA GLU A 243 -8.05 1.10 2.08
C GLU A 243 -8.93 0.01 2.71
N GLU A 244 -9.02 -0.05 4.04
CA GLU A 244 -9.76 -1.11 4.74
C GLU A 244 -11.25 -0.80 4.82
N ILE A 245 -12.07 -1.84 4.68
CA ILE A 245 -13.52 -1.75 4.93
C ILE A 245 -13.77 -1.42 6.41
N TYR A 246 -12.99 -2.05 7.30
CA TYR A 246 -13.08 -1.88 8.75
C TYR A 246 -11.69 -1.61 9.33
N PRO A 247 -11.21 -0.35 9.26
CA PRO A 247 -9.89 -0.01 9.79
C PRO A 247 -9.82 -0.19 11.32
N PRO A 248 -8.67 -0.59 11.89
CA PRO A 248 -8.48 -0.62 13.34
C PRO A 248 -8.67 0.76 13.96
N GLU A 249 -9.23 0.80 15.17
CA GLU A 249 -9.44 2.05 15.89
C GLU A 249 -8.11 2.68 16.35
N VAL A 250 -8.12 3.97 16.65
CA VAL A 250 -6.92 4.67 17.16
C VAL A 250 -6.38 4.03 18.45
N ALA A 251 -7.26 3.48 19.27
CA ALA A 251 -6.88 2.77 20.49
C ALA A 251 -6.01 1.53 20.22
N GLU A 252 -6.26 0.83 19.11
CA GLU A 252 -5.45 -0.32 18.68
C GLU A 252 -4.02 0.11 18.31
N PHE A 253 -3.87 1.23 17.61
CA PHE A 253 -2.54 1.78 17.29
C PHE A 253 -1.80 2.31 18.52
N VAL A 254 -2.50 2.78 19.56
CA VAL A 254 -1.89 3.08 20.85
C VAL A 254 -1.41 1.80 21.53
N TYR A 255 -2.29 0.79 21.58
CA TYR A 255 -2.02 -0.51 22.21
C TYR A 255 -0.82 -1.22 21.58
N ILE A 256 -0.75 -1.32 20.25
CA ILE A 256 0.32 -2.03 19.54
C ILE A 256 1.68 -1.34 19.66
N THR A 257 1.69 -0.04 19.99
CA THR A 257 2.92 0.70 20.34
C THR A 257 3.33 0.55 21.80
N ASP A 258 2.76 -0.42 22.53
CA ASP A 258 2.99 -0.66 23.95
C ASP A 258 2.73 0.57 24.83
N ASP A 259 1.69 1.33 24.49
CA ASP A 259 1.34 2.60 25.16
C ASP A 259 2.48 3.65 25.15
N THR A 260 3.48 3.49 24.28
CA THR A 260 4.60 4.46 24.13
C THR A 260 4.09 5.84 23.72
N TYR A 261 2.98 5.87 22.97
CA TYR A 261 2.34 7.09 22.53
C TYR A 261 0.88 7.14 22.94
N THR A 262 0.42 8.34 23.31
CA THR A 262 -0.99 8.60 23.59
C THR A 262 -1.80 8.73 22.29
N ALA A 263 -3.11 8.46 22.36
CA ALA A 263 -4.02 8.67 21.22
C ALA A 263 -3.93 10.09 20.63
N LYS A 264 -3.73 11.10 21.49
CA LYS A 264 -3.54 12.50 21.09
C LYS A 264 -2.27 12.69 20.25
N GLN A 265 -1.18 11.98 20.56
CA GLN A 265 0.04 12.02 19.76
C GLN A 265 -0.14 11.34 18.40
N VAL A 266 -0.83 10.19 18.37
CA VAL A 266 -1.16 9.48 17.12
C VAL A 266 -2.00 10.37 16.20
N LEU A 267 -3.08 10.96 16.70
CA LEU A 267 -3.96 11.85 15.93
C LEU A 267 -3.25 13.13 15.44
N ARG A 268 -2.35 13.69 16.26
CA ARG A 268 -1.53 14.83 15.83
C ARG A 268 -0.54 14.46 14.73
N MET A 269 0.06 13.28 14.82
CA MET A 269 0.96 12.78 13.79
C MET A 269 0.20 12.48 12.49
N GLU A 270 -0.98 11.86 12.57
CA GLU A 270 -1.89 11.67 11.43
C GLU A 270 -2.17 13.00 10.72
N HIS A 271 -2.58 14.03 11.46
CA HIS A 271 -2.85 15.34 10.89
C HIS A 271 -1.61 15.94 10.21
N LEU A 272 -0.43 15.80 10.82
CA LEU A 272 0.83 16.28 10.24
C LEU A 272 1.18 15.54 8.95
N ILE A 273 1.01 14.22 8.92
CA ILE A 273 1.24 13.38 7.74
C ILE A 273 0.32 13.83 6.60
N LEU A 274 -0.98 13.93 6.84
CA LEU A 274 -1.96 14.35 5.84
C LEU A 274 -1.64 15.73 5.26
N LYS A 275 -1.28 16.69 6.13
CA LYS A 275 -0.86 18.02 5.72
C LYS A 275 0.42 17.99 4.87
N THR A 276 1.42 17.22 5.29
CA THR A 276 2.72 17.12 4.60
C THR A 276 2.58 16.47 3.23
N LEU A 277 1.70 15.47 3.12
CA LEU A 277 1.39 14.78 1.87
C LEU A 277 0.33 15.51 1.04
N ALA A 278 -0.15 16.67 1.48
CA ALA A 278 -1.21 17.44 0.82
C ALA A 278 -2.47 16.60 0.49
N PHE A 279 -2.79 15.61 1.34
CA PHE A 279 -3.86 14.63 1.12
C PHE A 279 -3.74 13.80 -0.17
N ASP A 280 -2.58 13.78 -0.83
CA ASP A 280 -2.30 12.92 -1.98
C ASP A 280 -2.05 11.47 -1.50
N LEU A 281 -3.13 10.75 -1.17
CA LEU A 281 -3.09 9.39 -0.62
C LEU A 281 -3.22 8.31 -1.70
N SER A 282 -3.98 8.56 -2.76
CA SER A 282 -4.15 7.63 -3.89
C SER A 282 -2.87 7.58 -4.73
N VAL A 283 -1.94 6.69 -4.33
CA VAL A 283 -0.64 6.53 -4.97
C VAL A 283 -0.48 5.11 -5.51
N PRO A 284 0.07 4.93 -6.72
CA PRO A 284 0.34 3.60 -7.25
C PRO A 284 1.38 2.88 -6.39
N THR A 285 1.10 1.62 -6.07
CA THR A 285 1.97 0.72 -5.33
C THR A 285 2.41 -0.45 -6.21
N CYS A 286 3.38 -1.23 -5.72
CA CYS A 286 3.84 -2.42 -6.42
C CYS A 286 2.69 -3.43 -6.56
N ARG A 287 1.79 -3.49 -5.57
CA ARG A 287 0.67 -4.41 -5.54
C ARG A 287 -0.34 -4.15 -6.65
N ASP A 288 -0.58 -2.89 -7.00
CA ASP A 288 -1.48 -2.50 -8.09
C ASP A 288 -1.02 -3.10 -9.42
N PHE A 289 0.28 -3.00 -9.71
CA PHE A 289 0.87 -3.55 -10.93
C PHE A 289 0.99 -5.08 -10.90
N LEU A 290 1.36 -5.65 -9.75
CA LEU A 290 1.57 -7.08 -9.59
C LEU A 290 0.32 -7.88 -9.97
N SER A 291 -0.87 -7.39 -9.62
CA SER A 291 -2.13 -8.05 -9.95
C SER A 291 -2.32 -8.23 -11.46
N ARG A 292 -2.19 -7.16 -12.25
CA ARG A 292 -2.33 -7.20 -13.72
C ARG A 292 -1.23 -8.03 -14.38
N TYR A 293 0.00 -7.93 -13.88
CA TYR A 293 1.12 -8.68 -14.45
C TYR A 293 1.04 -10.19 -14.15
N LEU A 294 0.47 -10.59 -13.01
CA LEU A 294 0.21 -12.01 -12.73
C LEU A 294 -0.80 -12.62 -13.71
N TYR A 295 -1.81 -11.86 -14.13
CA TYR A 295 -2.71 -12.28 -15.22
C TYR A 295 -1.95 -12.44 -16.55
N ALA A 296 -1.08 -11.49 -16.89
CA ALA A 296 -0.21 -11.57 -18.07
C ALA A 296 0.80 -12.74 -18.02
N ALA A 297 1.21 -13.15 -16.83
CA ALA A 297 2.03 -14.34 -16.61
C ALA A 297 1.21 -15.65 -16.61
N ASN A 298 -0.11 -15.59 -16.83
CA ASN A 298 -1.03 -16.73 -16.75
C ASN A 298 -0.95 -17.45 -15.39
N ALA A 299 -0.70 -16.71 -14.31
CA ALA A 299 -0.59 -17.25 -12.97
C ALA A 299 -1.97 -17.62 -12.41
N LYS A 300 -2.08 -18.78 -11.74
CA LYS A 300 -3.32 -19.16 -11.05
C LYS A 300 -3.48 -18.35 -9.74
N PRO A 301 -4.73 -18.06 -9.29
CA PRO A 301 -4.99 -17.24 -8.10
C PRO A 301 -4.34 -17.73 -6.79
N GLU A 302 -4.12 -19.03 -6.64
CA GLU A 302 -3.46 -19.65 -5.47
C GLU A 302 -2.26 -20.48 -5.92
N SER A 303 -1.38 -19.87 -6.72
CA SER A 303 -0.15 -20.51 -7.21
C SER A 303 1.08 -20.11 -6.41
N GLN A 304 2.07 -21.01 -6.35
CA GLN A 304 3.40 -20.68 -5.84
C GLN A 304 4.03 -19.50 -6.60
N GLN A 305 3.77 -19.37 -7.90
CA GLN A 305 4.22 -18.25 -8.73
C GLN A 305 3.74 -16.90 -8.19
N LYS A 306 2.44 -16.78 -7.89
CA LYS A 306 1.87 -15.58 -7.27
C LYS A 306 2.50 -15.30 -5.91
N TYR A 307 2.50 -16.28 -5.02
CA TYR A 307 2.99 -16.06 -3.66
C TYR A 307 4.48 -15.73 -3.63
N LEU A 308 5.28 -16.32 -4.52
CA LEU A 308 6.70 -16.02 -4.64
C LEU A 308 6.93 -14.62 -5.20
N ALA A 309 6.17 -14.19 -6.21
CA ALA A 309 6.25 -12.83 -6.72
C ALA A 309 5.85 -11.80 -5.65
N GLU A 310 4.79 -12.08 -4.88
CA GLU A 310 4.37 -11.26 -3.74
C GLU A 310 5.48 -11.19 -2.67
N TYR A 311 6.05 -12.33 -2.29
CA TYR A 311 7.17 -12.40 -1.33
C TYR A 311 8.36 -11.55 -1.77
N LEU A 312 8.83 -11.73 -3.02
CA LEU A 312 9.96 -10.98 -3.55
C LEU A 312 9.68 -9.48 -3.62
N SER A 313 8.45 -9.10 -3.97
CA SER A 313 8.05 -7.69 -3.98
C SER A 313 8.00 -7.08 -2.58
N GLU A 314 7.49 -7.81 -1.57
CA GLU A 314 7.46 -7.33 -0.19
C GLU A 314 8.87 -7.22 0.42
N LEU A 315 9.81 -8.12 0.09
CA LEU A 315 11.21 -7.99 0.52
C LEU A 315 11.83 -6.65 0.13
N THR A 316 11.43 -6.08 -1.02
CA THR A 316 11.94 -4.77 -1.46
C THR A 316 11.52 -3.62 -0.54
N LEU A 317 10.43 -3.77 0.22
CA LEU A 317 9.96 -2.76 1.16
C LEU A 317 10.93 -2.56 2.33
N ILE A 318 11.62 -3.62 2.76
CA ILE A 318 12.61 -3.56 3.84
C ILE A 318 13.83 -2.72 3.41
N ASN A 319 14.27 -2.88 2.16
CA ASN A 319 15.42 -2.16 1.64
C ASN A 319 15.04 -0.76 1.14
N CYS A 320 15.48 0.26 1.88
CA CYS A 320 15.21 1.67 1.57
C CYS A 320 15.75 2.09 0.19
N GLU A 321 16.91 1.59 -0.22
CA GLU A 321 17.54 2.04 -1.46
C GLU A 321 16.80 1.48 -2.66
N ILE A 322 16.46 0.19 -2.64
CA ILE A 322 15.74 -0.48 -3.74
C ILE A 322 14.33 0.08 -3.90
N SER A 323 13.57 0.21 -2.80
CA SER A 323 12.20 0.74 -2.82
C SER A 323 12.10 2.16 -3.40
N VAL A 324 13.12 3.01 -3.17
CA VAL A 324 13.16 4.40 -3.62
C VAL A 324 13.89 4.56 -4.97
N LYS A 325 14.74 3.61 -5.36
CA LYS A 325 15.45 3.60 -6.66
C LYS A 325 14.52 3.24 -7.82
N TYR A 326 13.70 2.19 -7.68
CA TYR A 326 12.90 1.66 -8.78
C TYR A 326 11.41 2.00 -8.68
N PRO A 327 10.74 2.35 -9.80
CA PRO A 327 9.30 2.59 -9.79
C PRO A 327 8.52 1.32 -9.41
N PRO A 328 7.34 1.44 -8.78
CA PRO A 328 6.60 0.28 -8.30
C PRO A 328 6.25 -0.73 -9.40
N SER A 329 5.98 -0.26 -10.63
CA SER A 329 5.76 -1.15 -11.78
C SER A 329 6.98 -1.98 -12.15
N MET A 330 8.19 -1.43 -12.04
CA MET A 330 9.43 -2.16 -12.35
C MET A 330 9.73 -3.20 -11.28
N ILE A 331 9.46 -2.88 -10.01
CA ILE A 331 9.57 -3.86 -8.92
C ILE A 331 8.61 -5.02 -9.18
N ALA A 332 7.34 -4.75 -9.51
CA ALA A 332 6.35 -5.79 -9.78
C ALA A 332 6.75 -6.69 -10.96
N ALA A 333 7.18 -6.09 -12.08
CA ALA A 333 7.65 -6.82 -13.26
C ALA A 333 8.87 -7.70 -12.93
N SER A 334 9.86 -7.14 -12.23
CA SER A 334 11.07 -7.85 -11.83
C SER A 334 10.77 -8.99 -10.87
N SER A 335 9.89 -8.79 -9.88
CA SER A 335 9.48 -9.83 -8.94
C SER A 335 8.80 -11.02 -9.62
N ILE A 336 7.95 -10.77 -10.63
CA ILE A 336 7.33 -11.84 -11.43
C ILE A 336 8.36 -12.56 -12.27
N CYS A 337 9.25 -11.83 -12.95
CA CYS A 337 10.31 -12.43 -13.75
C CYS A 337 11.23 -13.31 -12.89
N SER A 338 11.64 -12.84 -11.72
CA SER A 338 12.41 -13.62 -10.74
C SER A 338 11.63 -14.84 -10.26
N ALA A 339 10.35 -14.69 -9.90
CA ALA A 339 9.53 -15.81 -9.44
C ALA A 339 9.36 -16.90 -10.52
N ASN A 340 9.15 -16.49 -11.78
CA ASN A 340 9.06 -17.39 -12.91
C ASN A 340 10.36 -18.17 -13.11
N HIS A 341 11.50 -17.46 -13.10
CA HIS A 341 12.82 -18.09 -13.20
C HIS A 341 13.05 -19.11 -12.07
N ILE A 342 12.74 -18.73 -10.83
CA ILE A 342 12.92 -19.61 -9.66
C ILE A 342 12.07 -20.89 -9.76
N LEU A 343 10.90 -20.81 -10.39
CA LEU A 343 10.01 -21.95 -10.58
C LEU A 343 10.25 -22.72 -11.88
N ASN A 344 11.35 -22.45 -12.59
CA ASN A 344 11.67 -23.03 -13.91
C ASN A 344 10.56 -22.81 -14.95
N LEU A 345 9.85 -21.68 -14.85
CA LEU A 345 8.92 -21.20 -15.87
C LEU A 345 9.66 -20.27 -16.84
N MET A 346 9.02 -19.94 -17.96
CA MET A 346 9.52 -18.88 -18.86
C MET A 346 9.62 -17.56 -18.09
N PRO A 347 10.83 -16.99 -17.86
CA PRO A 347 10.99 -15.82 -16.99
C PRO A 347 10.24 -14.60 -17.50
N TRP A 348 10.35 -14.35 -18.81
CA TRP A 348 9.77 -13.18 -19.48
C TRP A 348 9.08 -13.61 -20.77
N THR A 349 7.79 -13.26 -20.91
CA THR A 349 6.95 -13.63 -22.07
C THR A 349 6.60 -12.39 -22.90
N PRO A 350 6.27 -12.54 -24.20
CA PRO A 350 5.80 -11.41 -25.02
C PRO A 350 4.57 -10.70 -24.43
N THR A 351 3.68 -11.46 -23.78
CA THR A 351 2.52 -10.91 -23.07
C THR A 351 2.95 -10.02 -21.89
N LEU A 352 3.92 -10.44 -21.08
CA LEU A 352 4.45 -9.63 -19.98
C LEU A 352 5.14 -8.36 -20.48
N GLU A 353 5.94 -8.47 -21.54
CA GLU A 353 6.58 -7.31 -22.19
C GLU A 353 5.55 -6.31 -22.69
N PHE A 354 4.50 -6.79 -23.38
CA PHE A 354 3.41 -5.95 -23.90
C PHE A 354 2.65 -5.22 -22.78
N TYR A 355 2.18 -5.94 -21.75
CA TYR A 355 1.35 -5.32 -20.71
C TYR A 355 2.14 -4.51 -19.67
N SER A 356 3.44 -4.76 -19.49
CA SER A 356 4.27 -3.97 -18.58
C SER A 356 4.97 -2.79 -19.25
N GLY A 357 5.20 -2.87 -20.56
CA GLY A 357 5.98 -1.91 -21.33
C GLY A 357 7.49 -1.97 -21.06
N TYR A 358 7.99 -3.03 -20.40
CA TYR A 358 9.41 -3.21 -20.13
C TYR A 358 10.00 -4.37 -20.93
N ASN A 359 11.16 -4.14 -21.52
CA ASN A 359 11.97 -5.22 -22.06
C ASN A 359 12.84 -5.85 -20.94
N ILE A 360 13.43 -7.01 -21.20
CA ILE A 360 14.26 -7.70 -20.20
C ILE A 360 15.52 -6.90 -19.79
N ASN A 361 16.07 -6.09 -20.70
CA ASN A 361 17.26 -5.27 -20.42
C ASN A 361 16.94 -4.13 -19.45
N ASP A 362 15.73 -3.56 -19.52
CA ASP A 362 15.25 -2.53 -18.59
C ASP A 362 15.16 -3.07 -17.15
N LEU A 363 14.82 -4.36 -17.01
CA LEU A 363 14.64 -5.01 -15.71
C LEU A 363 15.94 -5.49 -15.08
N LYS A 364 17.04 -5.60 -15.85
CA LYS A 364 18.30 -6.24 -15.45
C LYS A 364 18.84 -5.76 -14.10
N SER A 365 18.87 -4.44 -13.88
CA SER A 365 19.35 -3.86 -12.61
C SER A 365 18.44 -4.19 -11.43
N CYS A 366 17.12 -4.09 -11.62
CA CYS A 366 16.15 -4.38 -10.56
C CYS A 366 16.12 -5.88 -10.24
N LEU A 367 16.25 -6.75 -11.24
CA LEU A 367 16.37 -8.19 -11.08
C LEU A 367 17.60 -8.59 -10.27
N HIS A 368 18.75 -7.99 -10.57
CA HIS A 368 19.97 -8.23 -9.83
C HIS A 368 19.82 -7.82 -8.36
N ASP A 369 19.27 -6.64 -8.09
CA ASP A 369 19.07 -6.15 -6.73
C ASP A 369 18.06 -7.02 -5.94
N ILE A 370 16.96 -7.47 -6.57
CA ILE A 370 16.00 -8.41 -5.97
C ILE A 370 16.62 -9.78 -5.71
N HIS A 371 17.46 -10.28 -6.61
CA HIS A 371 18.16 -11.54 -6.44
C HIS A 371 19.10 -11.50 -5.22
N LEU A 372 19.89 -10.43 -5.07
CA LEU A 372 20.74 -10.22 -3.90
C LEU A 372 19.92 -10.14 -2.61
N LEU A 373 18.76 -9.47 -2.64
CA LEU A 373 17.84 -9.45 -1.50
C LEU A 373 17.34 -10.85 -1.15
N HIS A 374 16.94 -11.65 -2.14
CA HIS A 374 16.44 -13.02 -1.90
C HIS A 374 17.54 -13.91 -1.32
N GLN A 375 18.77 -13.81 -1.83
CA GLN A 375 19.93 -14.52 -1.29
C GLN A 375 20.23 -14.16 0.17
N ALA A 376 20.15 -12.88 0.51
CA ALA A 376 20.36 -12.40 1.88
C ALA A 376 19.14 -12.58 2.80
N ALA A 377 17.98 -12.99 2.29
CA ALA A 377 16.72 -12.95 3.03
C ALA A 377 16.74 -13.84 4.28
N SER A 378 17.42 -15.00 4.25
CA SER A 378 17.52 -15.90 5.42
C SER A 378 18.52 -15.44 6.48
N THR A 379 19.48 -14.57 6.13
CA THR A 379 20.53 -14.08 7.02
C THR A 379 20.27 -12.66 7.53
N ASN A 380 19.34 -11.94 6.90
CA ASN A 380 18.95 -10.59 7.29
C ASN A 380 18.35 -10.56 8.73
N PRO A 381 18.69 -9.58 9.58
CA PRO A 381 18.05 -9.45 10.90
C PRO A 381 16.52 -9.26 10.85
N GLN A 382 15.99 -8.60 9.82
CA GLN A 382 14.55 -8.40 9.63
C GLN A 382 13.92 -9.66 9.02
N GLN A 383 13.06 -10.35 9.77
CA GLN A 383 12.56 -11.68 9.45
C GLN A 383 11.03 -11.78 9.36
N ALA A 384 10.27 -10.70 9.61
CA ALA A 384 8.81 -10.76 9.64
C ALA A 384 8.22 -11.24 8.30
N ILE A 385 8.74 -10.73 7.18
CA ILE A 385 8.32 -11.15 5.83
C ILE A 385 8.67 -12.62 5.58
N GLN A 386 9.88 -13.04 5.99
CA GLN A 386 10.31 -14.43 5.88
C GLN A 386 9.37 -15.37 6.63
N GLN A 387 8.99 -15.02 7.88
CA GLN A 387 8.07 -15.83 8.68
C GLN A 387 6.65 -15.83 8.11
N LYS A 388 6.15 -14.67 7.64
CA LYS A 388 4.85 -14.53 6.97
C LYS A 388 4.74 -15.52 5.81
N TYR A 389 5.68 -15.49 4.87
CA TYR A 389 5.66 -16.33 3.67
C TYR A 389 6.16 -17.77 3.87
N LYS A 390 6.66 -18.10 5.07
CA LYS A 390 6.92 -19.48 5.49
C LYS A 390 5.65 -20.23 5.83
N SER A 391 4.56 -19.51 6.12
CA SER A 391 3.26 -20.10 6.41
C SER A 391 2.72 -20.92 5.22
N PRO A 392 2.06 -22.06 5.47
CA PRO A 392 1.38 -22.84 4.44
C PRO A 392 0.33 -22.03 3.66
N ARG A 393 -0.22 -20.96 4.26
CA ARG A 393 -1.14 -20.01 3.59
C ARG A 393 -0.56 -19.44 2.30
N PHE A 394 0.76 -19.26 2.25
CA PHE A 394 1.48 -18.71 1.12
C PHE A 394 2.30 -19.77 0.38
N GLY A 395 1.97 -21.06 0.54
CA GLY A 395 2.67 -22.16 -0.12
C GLY A 395 4.13 -22.34 0.30
N CYS A 396 4.51 -21.83 1.48
CA CYS A 396 5.86 -21.91 2.04
C CYS A 396 6.96 -21.35 1.10
N VAL A 397 6.62 -20.41 0.22
CA VAL A 397 7.51 -19.92 -0.84
C VAL A 397 8.79 -19.28 -0.33
N SER A 398 8.81 -18.79 0.91
CA SER A 398 9.99 -18.19 1.52
C SER A 398 11.11 -19.20 1.83
N SER A 399 10.76 -20.49 1.87
CA SER A 399 11.71 -21.61 2.03
C SER A 399 12.31 -22.07 0.70
N ILE A 400 11.88 -21.53 -0.43
CA ILE A 400 12.45 -21.85 -1.74
C ILE A 400 13.82 -21.19 -1.84
N ALA A 401 14.84 -22.00 -2.14
CA ALA A 401 16.20 -21.51 -2.31
C ALA A 401 16.30 -20.57 -3.52
N PRO A 402 17.10 -19.48 -3.41
CA PRO A 402 17.41 -18.65 -4.55
C PRO A 402 18.15 -19.48 -5.60
N LEU A 403 17.72 -19.38 -6.86
CA LEU A 403 18.45 -19.93 -8.00
C LEU A 403 19.48 -18.90 -8.48
N GLU A 404 20.63 -19.38 -8.97
CA GLU A 404 21.59 -18.51 -9.64
C GLU A 404 20.87 -17.77 -10.78
N MET A 405 21.09 -16.45 -10.85
CA MET A 405 20.57 -15.67 -11.96
C MET A 405 21.17 -16.25 -13.26
N PRO A 406 20.37 -16.42 -14.32
CA PRO A 406 20.96 -16.69 -15.62
C PRO A 406 21.91 -15.52 -15.92
N CYS A 407 23.02 -15.78 -16.61
CA CYS A 407 23.82 -14.71 -17.20
C CYS A 407 22.97 -14.03 -18.28
N ILE A 408 22.08 -13.12 -17.87
CA ILE A 408 21.34 -12.19 -18.74
C ILE A 408 22.27 -11.02 -19.05
#